data_AF-A0A7X9XAZ2-F1
#
_entry.id   AF-A0A7X9XAZ2-F1
#
_cell.length_a   1.000
_cell.length_b   1.000
_cell.length_c   1.000
_cell.angle_alpha   90.00
_cell.angle_beta   90.00
_cell.angle_gamma   90.00
#
_symmetry.space_group_name_H-M   'P 1'
#
loop_
_entity.id
_entity.type
_entity.pdbx_description
1 polymer ?
#
loop_
_entity_poly.entity_id
_entity_poly.type
_entity_poly.pdbx_seq_one_letter_code
_entity_poly.pdbx_strand_id
1 'polypeptide(L)'
;MREILVEKIITPESTLIEFLIYDRQKKALQVNYKRGKHAGETRVYKNFPADSFDMIITARSKGKALLRELKRYKQEEKSFFSFFKNLFSSGDKIPY
;
A
#
# COMPACT_ATOMS: atom_id res chain seq x y z
N MET A 1 -18.92 -17.11 13.63
CA MET A 1 -17.51 -16.75 13.94
C MET A 1 -16.99 -15.93 12.76
N ARG A 2 -16.53 -14.68 12.95
CA ARG A 2 -15.92 -13.91 11.86
C ARG A 2 -14.48 -14.39 11.72
N GLU A 3 -14.18 -15.14 10.66
CA GLU A 3 -12.81 -15.47 10.31
C GLU A 3 -12.08 -14.18 9.95
N ILE A 4 -11.16 -13.77 10.81
CA ILE A 4 -10.29 -12.62 10.55
C ILE A 4 -9.07 -13.18 9.81
N LEU A 5 -9.10 -13.11 8.48
CA LEU A 5 -7.97 -13.51 7.61
C LEU A 5 -6.88 -12.44 7.66
N VAL A 6 -6.17 -12.40 8.79
CA VAL A 6 -5.02 -11.53 9.00
C VAL A 6 -3.75 -12.36 8.87
N GLU A 7 -2.97 -12.05 7.84
CA GLU A 7 -1.68 -12.68 7.60
C GLU A 7 -0.58 -11.79 8.19
N LYS A 8 0.06 -12.26 9.27
CA LYS A 8 1.22 -11.61 9.86
C LYS A 8 2.48 -12.33 9.41
N ILE A 9 3.39 -11.59 8.77
CA ILE A 9 4.67 -12.10 8.27
C ILE A 9 5.79 -11.32 8.94
N ILE A 10 6.61 -12.04 9.70
CA ILE A 10 7.82 -11.51 10.31
C ILE A 10 8.94 -11.68 9.29
N THR A 11 9.69 -10.63 9.00
CA THR A 11 10.72 -10.63 7.97
C THR A 11 12.08 -10.33 8.56
N PRO A 12 12.68 -11.28 9.32
CA PRO A 12 13.91 -11.01 10.06
C PRO A 12 15.11 -10.71 9.14
N GLU A 13 15.11 -11.28 7.93
CA GLU A 13 16.16 -11.07 6.91
C GLU A 13 16.07 -9.71 6.22
N SER A 14 14.94 -9.00 6.35
CA SER A 14 14.76 -7.71 5.70
C SER A 14 15.45 -6.61 6.51
N THR A 15 16.34 -5.87 5.86
CA THR A 15 17.03 -4.73 6.49
C THR A 15 16.12 -3.52 6.69
N LEU A 16 15.01 -3.43 5.95
CA LEU A 16 14.11 -2.27 5.90
C LEU A 16 12.79 -2.51 6.65
N ILE A 17 12.31 -3.75 6.69
CA ILE A 17 10.99 -4.11 7.21
C ILE A 17 11.16 -5.05 8.40
N GLU A 18 10.49 -4.75 9.50
CA GLU A 18 10.47 -5.62 10.67
C GLU A 18 9.36 -6.68 10.54
N PHE A 19 8.14 -6.23 10.27
CA PHE A 19 7.01 -7.11 9.99
C PHE A 19 6.00 -6.47 9.04
N LEU A 20 5.21 -7.36 8.42
CA LEU A 20 4.09 -7.04 7.54
C LEU A 20 2.84 -7.71 8.11
N ILE A 21 1.72 -6.98 8.10
CA ILE A 21 0.42 -7.53 8.46
C ILE A 21 -0.55 -7.16 7.36
N TYR A 22 -1.15 -8.15 6.72
CA TYR A 22 -2.18 -7.91 5.72
C TYR A 22 -3.54 -8.42 6.20
N ASP A 23 -4.52 -7.52 6.17
CA ASP A 23 -5.92 -7.83 6.42
C ASP A 23 -6.63 -7.96 5.06
N ARG A 24 -6.95 -9.20 4.65
CA ARG A 24 -7.62 -9.48 3.36
C ARG A 24 -9.02 -8.87 3.29
N GLN A 25 -9.74 -8.79 4.42
CA GLN A 25 -11.11 -8.26 4.46
C GLN A 25 -11.12 -6.75 4.27
N LYS A 26 -10.20 -6.06 4.95
CA LYS A 26 -10.10 -4.59 4.87
C LYS A 26 -9.24 -4.11 3.71
N LYS A 27 -8.61 -5.04 2.97
CA LYS A 27 -7.59 -4.74 1.96
C LYS A 27 -6.57 -3.75 2.52
N ALA A 28 -6.08 -4.03 3.73
CA ALA A 28 -5.24 -3.11 4.48
C ALA A 28 -3.89 -3.77 4.79
N LEU A 29 -2.81 -3.11 4.35
CA LEU A 29 -1.45 -3.53 4.62
C LEU A 29 -0.86 -2.65 5.72
N GLN A 30 -0.47 -3.26 6.83
CA GLN A 30 0.32 -2.62 7.87
C GLN A 30 1.78 -3.03 7.71
N VAL A 31 2.67 -2.04 7.73
CA VAL A 31 4.10 -2.22 7.57
C VAL A 31 4.79 -1.55 8.74
N ASN A 32 5.61 -2.29 9.47
CA ASN A 32 6.52 -1.70 10.43
C ASN A 32 7.93 -1.64 9.84
N TYR A 33 8.49 -0.44 9.79
CA TYR A 33 9.80 -0.20 9.20
C TYR A 33 10.89 -0.22 10.26
N LYS A 34 11.94 -0.99 10.00
CA LYS A 34 13.13 -1.06 10.85
C LYS A 34 14.10 0.11 10.59
N ARG A 35 14.13 0.62 9.36
CA ARG A 35 15.06 1.67 8.91
C ARG A 35 14.42 2.61 7.90
N GLY A 36 14.95 3.84 7.81
CA GLY A 36 14.52 4.88 6.87
C GLY A 36 13.67 5.98 7.52
N LYS A 37 12.98 6.78 6.69
CA LYS A 37 12.17 7.93 7.12
C LYS A 37 11.06 7.59 8.13
N HIS A 38 10.59 6.34 8.08
CA HIS A 38 9.50 5.84 8.92
C HIS A 38 9.97 4.77 9.93
N ALA A 39 11.27 4.75 10.25
CA ALA A 39 11.81 3.77 11.18
C ALA A 39 11.09 3.85 12.55
N GLY A 40 10.67 2.71 13.07
CA GLY A 40 9.93 2.59 14.33
C GLY A 40 8.44 2.95 14.23
N GLU A 41 7.96 3.40 13.06
CA GLU A 41 6.55 3.68 12.84
C GLU A 41 5.86 2.52 12.10
N THR A 42 4.65 2.18 12.57
CA THR A 42 3.75 1.32 11.81
C THR A 42 2.91 2.18 10.86
N ARG A 43 3.07 1.95 9.56
CA ARG A 43 2.28 2.59 8.50
C ARG A 43 1.19 1.67 8.02
N VAL A 44 -0.01 2.22 7.83
CA VAL A 44 -1.16 1.49 7.30
C VAL A 44 -1.52 2.03 5.93
N TYR A 45 -1.49 1.15 4.94
CA TYR A 45 -1.92 1.40 3.57
C TYR A 45 -3.30 0.77 3.39
N LYS A 46 -4.31 1.60 3.15
CA LYS A 46 -5.69 1.16 2.85
C LYS A 46 -5.81 0.82 1.37
N ASN A 47 -6.82 0.03 0.98
CA ASN A 47 -7.08 -0.38 -0.39
C ASN A 47 -5.89 -1.06 -1.10
N PHE A 48 -5.02 -1.72 -0.34
CA PHE A 48 -3.87 -2.43 -0.89
C PHE A 48 -4.31 -3.78 -1.50
N PRO A 49 -4.06 -4.03 -2.79
CA PRO A 49 -4.52 -5.24 -3.47
C PRO A 49 -3.79 -6.49 -2.97
N ALA A 50 -4.54 -7.60 -2.88
CA ALA A 50 -4.01 -8.88 -2.37
C ALA A 50 -2.90 -9.43 -3.28
N ASP A 51 -3.06 -9.29 -4.60
CA ASP A 51 -2.05 -9.74 -5.57
C ASP A 51 -0.69 -9.05 -5.36
N SER A 52 -0.69 -7.75 -5.04
CA SER A 52 0.54 -7.02 -4.72
C SER A 52 1.14 -7.49 -3.41
N PHE A 53 0.33 -7.90 -2.43
CA PHE A 53 0.83 -8.49 -1.19
C PHE A 53 1.47 -9.85 -1.47
N ASP A 54 0.81 -10.70 -2.25
CA ASP A 54 1.32 -11.99 -2.68
C ASP A 54 2.65 -11.85 -3.45
N MET A 55 2.80 -10.82 -4.28
CA MET A 55 4.08 -10.48 -4.93
C MET A 55 5.18 -10.07 -3.94
N ILE A 56 4.84 -9.38 -2.85
CA ILE A 56 5.82 -8.97 -1.84
C ILE A 56 6.33 -10.18 -1.05
N ILE A 57 5.43 -11.10 -0.68
CA ILE A 57 5.78 -12.26 0.15
C ILE A 57 6.59 -13.30 -0.62
N THR A 58 6.32 -13.46 -1.91
CA THR A 58 7.03 -14.37 -2.81
C THR A 58 8.38 -13.81 -3.28
N ALA A 59 8.63 -12.52 -3.12
CA ALA A 59 9.86 -11.89 -3.59
C ALA A 59 11.08 -12.21 -2.71
N ARG A 60 12.22 -12.46 -3.37
CA ARG A 60 13.53 -12.65 -2.71
C ARG A 60 13.93 -11.49 -1.79
N SER A 61 13.56 -10.26 -2.13
CA SER A 61 13.79 -9.07 -1.29
C SER A 61 12.48 -8.36 -1.02
N LYS A 62 11.90 -8.65 0.15
CA LYS A 62 10.59 -8.12 0.59
C LYS A 62 10.59 -6.58 0.66
N GLY A 63 11.70 -5.98 1.14
CA GLY A 63 11.87 -4.53 1.18
C GLY A 63 11.81 -3.87 -0.20
N LYS A 64 12.55 -4.40 -1.18
CA LYS A 64 12.59 -3.86 -2.53
C LYS A 64 11.25 -4.06 -3.26
N ALA A 65 10.63 -5.23 -3.09
CA ALA A 65 9.32 -5.52 -3.65
C ALA A 65 8.25 -4.58 -3.10
N LEU A 66 8.23 -4.35 -1.78
CA LEU A 66 7.30 -3.43 -1.14
C LEU A 66 7.41 -2.01 -1.69
N LEU A 67 8.63 -1.47 -1.81
CA LEU A 67 8.84 -0.13 -2.36
C LEU A 67 8.37 -0.02 -3.82
N ARG A 68 8.55 -1.08 -4.61
CA ARG A 68 8.09 -1.13 -6.01
C ARG A 68 6.56 -1.13 -6.09
N GLU A 69 5.90 -1.98 -5.31
CA GLU A 69 4.43 -2.06 -5.31
C GLU A 69 3.81 -0.78 -4.72
N LEU A 70 4.38 -0.19 -3.67
CA LEU A 70 3.94 1.10 -3.14
C LEU A 70 4.08 2.24 -4.16
N LYS A 71 5.13 2.21 -4.99
CA LYS A 71 5.30 3.18 -6.07
C LYS A 71 4.20 3.03 -7.13
N ARG A 72 3.87 1.80 -7.51
CA ARG A 72 2.75 1.50 -8.44
C ARG A 72 1.42 1.94 -7.86
N TYR A 73 1.14 1.55 -6.62
CA TYR A 73 -0.06 1.94 -5.88
C TYR A 73 -0.27 3.46 -5.86
N LYS A 74 0.78 4.22 -5.54
CA LYS A 74 0.72 5.69 -5.50
C LYS A 74 0.51 6.32 -6.89
N GLN A 75 1.00 5.68 -7.94
CA GLN A 75 0.80 6.16 -9.31
C GLN A 75 -0.64 5.97 -9.76
N GLU A 76 -1.26 4.84 -9.40
CA GLU A 76 -2.68 4.58 -9.67
C GLU A 76 -3.57 5.58 -8.91
N GLU A 77 -3.34 5.78 -7.61
CA GLU A 77 -4.08 6.79 -6.84
C GLU A 77 -4.02 8.18 -7.48
N LYS A 78 -2.84 8.62 -7.94
CA LYS A 78 -2.69 9.91 -8.61
C LYS A 78 -3.49 10.00 -9.91
N SER A 79 -3.52 8.93 -10.70
CA SER A 79 -4.31 8.89 -11.94
C SER A 79 -5.81 8.98 -11.65
N PHE A 80 -6.30 8.25 -10.64
CA PHE A 80 -7.70 8.34 -10.22
C PHE A 80 -8.05 9.74 -9.70
N PHE A 81 -7.26 10.33 -8.81
CA PHE A 81 -7.50 11.69 -8.31
C PHE A 81 -7.41 12.76 -9.41
N SER A 82 -6.48 12.63 -10.35
CA SER A 82 -6.38 13.56 -11.49
C SER A 82 -7.60 13.45 -12.40
N PHE A 83 -8.11 12.25 -12.63
CA PHE A 83 -9.31 12.02 -13.41
C PHE A 83 -10.55 12.62 -12.73
N PHE A 84 -10.75 12.36 -11.43
CA PHE A 84 -11.84 12.95 -10.67
C PHE A 84 -11.74 14.47 -10.56
N LYS A 85 -10.54 15.03 -10.39
CA LYS A 85 -10.34 16.47 -10.35
C LYS A 85 -10.76 17.13 -11.67
N ASN A 86 -10.43 16.52 -12.80
CA ASN A 86 -10.85 17.04 -14.11
C ASN A 86 -12.37 16.92 -14.32
N LEU A 87 -13.01 15.86 -13.82
CA LEU A 87 -14.48 15.73 -13.86
C LEU A 87 -15.21 16.78 -13.02
N PHE A 88 -14.67 17.14 -11.86
CA PHE A 88 -15.29 18.16 -10.98
C PHE A 88 -14.87 19.60 -11.32
N SER A 89 -13.75 19.81 -12.01
CA SER A 89 -13.32 21.15 -12.47
C SER A 89 -13.96 21.61 -13.79
N SER A 90 -14.73 20.76 -14.48
CA SER A 90 -15.52 21.17 -15.66
C SER A 90 -16.85 21.86 -15.32
N GLY A 91 -16.98 22.44 -14.12
CA GLY A 91 -18.17 23.18 -13.67
C GLY A 91 -18.10 24.71 -13.83
N ASP A 92 -16.93 25.30 -14.07
CA ASP A 92 -16.78 26.76 -14.17
C ASP A 92 -16.08 27.16 -15.46
N LYS A 93 -16.87 27.35 -16.53
CA LYS A 93 -16.80 28.47 -17.50
C LYS A 93 -17.69 28.21 -18.71
N ILE A 94 -18.99 28.44 -18.54
CA ILE A 94 -19.85 29.12 -19.52
C ILE A 94 -20.54 30.21 -18.68
N PRO A 95 -20.31 31.52 -18.90
CA PRO A 95 -20.71 32.24 -20.12
C PRO A 95 -19.71 33.37 -20.52
N TYR A 96 -19.76 34.12 -21.63
CA TYR A 96 -20.61 34.29 -22.82
C TYR A 96 -19.64 34.43 -24.02
#